data_AF-R8BY29-F1
#
_entry.id   AF-R8BY29-F1
#
_cell.length_a   1.000
_cell.length_b   1.000
_cell.length_c   1.000
_cell.angle_alpha   90.00
_cell.angle_beta   90.00
_cell.angle_gamma   90.00
#
_symmetry.space_group_name_H-M   'P 1'
#
loop_
_entity.id
_entity.type
_entity.pdbx_description
1 polymer ?
#
loop_
_entity_poly.entity_id
_entity_poly.type
_entity_poly.pdbx_seq_one_letter_code
_entity_poly.pdbx_strand_id
1 'polypeptide(L)'
;MATDQNTAGCVLTDDDYQAFHDVPWNRASDFLNGVMYACGGPKKLERTGSQAEIILHSRIFYYQSTTGIAIPLIGYKRWLRAQSYERVKPWEWTILDMLCQKRDESLAKRFGNRADSQVAVQDTAKAQHEKDVWIHELYNGDLYDPAPHEIQAKEKMDGNDALQSEPEHDPSMSAPSWQTAAPKGELYVDRRSSANEESGKGQTGDAPYPVRFAQIIEAIQTGKPVEGIQEIPDTVARNPDTRPFGTMTAPKKPWEKNVKAAEKLEEPGYAVIEKDFPDDGKSDTYD
;
A
#
# COMPACT_ATOMS: atom_id res chain seq x y z
N MET A 1 4.11 -45.49 26.98
CA MET A 1 3.75 -45.22 25.58
C MET A 1 3.15 -43.83 25.54
N ALA A 2 3.99 -42.82 25.35
CA ALA A 2 3.57 -41.45 25.17
C ALA A 2 3.29 -41.27 23.67
N THR A 3 2.05 -40.96 23.31
CA THR A 3 1.69 -40.58 21.96
C THR A 3 1.98 -39.10 21.78
N ASP A 4 2.89 -38.82 20.85
CA ASP A 4 3.32 -37.49 20.43
C ASP A 4 2.13 -36.59 20.05
N GLN A 5 1.96 -35.51 20.79
CA GLN A 5 1.13 -34.36 20.43
C GLN A 5 2.00 -33.44 19.57
N ASN A 6 2.11 -33.72 18.27
CA ASN A 6 2.86 -32.88 17.34
C ASN A 6 2.00 -32.52 16.11
N THR A 7 1.50 -31.28 16.13
CA THR A 7 1.21 -30.40 14.98
C THR A 7 0.39 -31.01 13.84
N ALA A 8 -0.90 -31.23 14.08
CA ALA A 8 -1.88 -31.27 13.01
C ALA A 8 -2.26 -29.82 12.64
N GLY A 9 -1.97 -29.40 11.41
CA GLY A 9 -2.61 -28.22 10.83
C GLY A 9 -4.11 -28.46 10.83
N CYS A 10 -4.82 -27.80 11.75
CA CYS A 10 -6.25 -27.98 11.94
C CYS A 10 -6.97 -27.48 10.68
N VAL A 11 -7.56 -28.41 9.91
CA VAL A 11 -8.44 -28.08 8.80
C VAL A 11 -9.72 -27.53 9.42
N LEU A 12 -9.92 -26.21 9.31
CA LEU A 12 -11.15 -25.55 9.75
C LEU A 12 -12.34 -26.09 8.97
N THR A 13 -13.43 -26.33 9.69
CA THR A 13 -14.70 -26.82 9.14
C THR A 13 -15.65 -25.66 8.82
N ASP A 14 -16.68 -25.92 8.02
CA ASP A 14 -17.72 -24.92 7.73
C ASP A 14 -18.44 -24.46 9.02
N ASP A 15 -18.53 -25.33 10.03
CA ASP A 15 -19.08 -25.03 11.35
C ASP A 15 -18.25 -23.99 12.10
N ASP A 16 -16.91 -24.02 11.97
CA ASP A 16 -16.03 -23.04 12.61
C ASP A 16 -16.22 -21.63 12.03
N TYR A 17 -16.38 -21.54 10.71
CA TYR A 17 -16.68 -20.27 10.04
C TYR A 17 -18.09 -19.77 10.38
N GLN A 18 -19.07 -20.67 10.49
CA GLN A 18 -20.42 -20.33 10.93
C GLN A 18 -20.41 -19.80 12.36
N ALA A 19 -19.69 -20.47 13.28
CA ALA A 19 -19.55 -20.03 14.66
C ALA A 19 -18.93 -18.62 14.75
N PHE A 20 -17.90 -18.33 13.95
CA PHE A 20 -17.32 -16.98 13.85
C PHE A 20 -18.31 -15.94 13.29
N HIS A 21 -19.13 -16.33 12.32
CA HIS A 21 -20.12 -15.44 11.70
C HIS A 21 -21.26 -15.07 12.65
N ASP A 22 -21.69 -16.00 13.51
CA ASP A 22 -22.84 -15.81 14.40
C ASP A 22 -22.51 -15.08 15.72
N VAL A 23 -21.24 -14.78 15.99
CA VAL A 23 -20.83 -14.03 17.17
C VAL A 23 -21.54 -12.67 17.23
N PRO A 24 -22.13 -12.28 18.38
CA PRO A 24 -22.81 -10.98 18.53
C PRO A 24 -21.82 -9.84 18.77
N TRP A 25 -21.14 -9.40 17.71
CA TRP A 25 -20.09 -8.36 17.74
C TRP A 25 -20.53 -7.02 18.32
N ASN A 26 -21.83 -6.71 18.30
CA ASN A 26 -22.38 -5.47 18.85
C ASN A 26 -22.39 -5.42 20.39
N ARG A 27 -22.24 -6.57 21.08
CA ARG A 27 -22.22 -6.65 22.54
C ARG A 27 -20.83 -6.51 23.15
N ALA A 28 -19.77 -6.75 22.35
CA ALA A 28 -18.40 -6.73 22.84
C ALA A 28 -17.83 -5.30 22.87
N SER A 29 -17.97 -4.60 24.00
CA SER A 29 -17.51 -3.21 24.15
C SER A 29 -16.02 -3.02 23.90
N ASP A 30 -15.18 -3.95 24.38
CA ASP A 30 -13.73 -3.86 24.26
C ASP A 30 -13.28 -3.98 22.81
N PHE A 31 -13.94 -4.88 22.06
CA PHE A 31 -13.76 -5.01 20.62
C PHE A 31 -14.15 -3.73 19.89
N LEU A 32 -15.33 -3.18 20.17
CA LEU A 32 -15.82 -1.96 19.52
C LEU A 32 -14.90 -0.76 19.77
N ASN A 33 -14.38 -0.63 20.99
CA ASN A 33 -13.40 0.40 21.33
C ASN A 33 -12.10 0.18 20.55
N GLY A 34 -11.59 -1.05 20.49
CA GLY A 34 -10.40 -1.39 19.71
C GLY A 34 -10.54 -1.06 18.22
N VAL A 35 -11.69 -1.41 17.63
CA VAL A 35 -12.02 -1.10 16.22
C VAL A 35 -12.07 0.41 15.99
N MET A 36 -12.72 1.17 16.88
CA MET A 36 -12.77 2.63 16.78
C MET A 36 -11.35 3.24 16.70
N TYR A 37 -10.41 2.72 17.49
CA TYR A 37 -9.01 3.15 17.44
C TYR A 37 -8.29 2.67 16.17
N ALA A 38 -8.54 1.44 15.72
CA ALA A 38 -7.97 0.90 14.48
C ALA A 38 -8.39 1.71 13.24
N CYS A 39 -9.63 2.23 13.23
CA CYS A 39 -10.12 3.14 12.20
C CYS A 39 -9.58 4.59 12.32
N GLY A 40 -8.65 4.85 13.25
CA GLY A 40 -8.03 6.17 13.43
C GLY A 40 -8.78 7.09 14.41
N GLY A 41 -9.68 6.55 15.22
CA GLY A 41 -10.43 7.26 16.24
C GLY A 41 -11.71 7.95 15.74
N PRO A 42 -12.49 8.55 16.65
CA PRO A 42 -13.85 9.02 16.35
C PRO A 42 -13.90 10.15 15.31
N LYS A 43 -12.81 10.88 15.09
CA LYS A 43 -12.77 11.98 14.11
C LYS A 43 -12.55 11.51 12.67
N LYS A 44 -11.94 10.33 12.48
CA LYS A 44 -11.57 9.78 11.17
C LYS A 44 -12.48 8.63 10.73
N LEU A 45 -13.48 8.31 11.54
CA LEU A 45 -14.42 7.23 11.24
C LEU A 45 -15.32 7.66 10.08
N GLU A 46 -15.41 6.85 9.03
CA GLU A 46 -16.15 7.15 7.80
C GLU A 46 -16.81 5.88 7.26
N ARG A 47 -17.95 6.01 6.57
CA ARG A 47 -18.70 4.86 6.03
C ARG A 47 -18.07 4.38 4.71
N THR A 48 -16.85 3.86 4.79
CA THR A 48 -16.04 3.46 3.64
C THR A 48 -15.62 2.00 3.67
N GLY A 49 -15.53 1.39 2.47
CA GLY A 49 -15.16 -0.03 2.31
C GLY A 49 -13.81 -0.39 2.94
N SER A 50 -12.83 0.52 2.93
CA SER A 50 -11.54 0.31 3.61
C SER A 50 -11.68 0.16 5.13
N GLN A 51 -12.60 0.91 5.75
CA GLN A 51 -12.87 0.78 7.18
C GLN A 51 -13.65 -0.50 7.49
N ALA A 52 -14.56 -0.91 6.60
CA ALA A 52 -15.23 -2.21 6.72
C ALA A 52 -14.22 -3.38 6.64
N GLU A 53 -13.21 -3.29 5.79
CA GLU A 53 -12.12 -4.28 5.72
C GLU A 53 -11.29 -4.30 7.01
N ILE A 54 -10.94 -3.13 7.57
CA ILE A 54 -10.26 -3.04 8.88
C ILE A 54 -11.09 -3.73 9.97
N ILE A 55 -12.42 -3.58 9.95
CA ILE A 55 -13.33 -4.24 10.88
C ILE A 55 -13.26 -5.76 10.71
N LEU A 56 -13.29 -6.28 9.48
CA LEU A 56 -13.18 -7.72 9.21
C LEU A 56 -11.89 -8.31 9.79
N HIS A 57 -10.74 -7.67 9.52
CA HIS A 57 -9.45 -8.08 10.07
C HIS A 57 -9.44 -8.03 11.60
N SER A 58 -10.02 -6.98 12.18
CA SER A 58 -10.11 -6.81 13.63
C SER A 58 -10.97 -7.91 14.27
N ARG A 59 -12.08 -8.30 13.63
CA ARG A 59 -12.95 -9.40 14.09
C ARG A 59 -12.19 -10.71 14.12
N ILE A 60 -11.47 -11.04 13.04
CA ILE A 60 -10.68 -12.26 12.94
C ILE A 60 -9.62 -12.30 14.06
N PHE A 61 -8.88 -11.21 14.24
CA PHE A 61 -7.86 -11.10 15.28
C PHE A 61 -8.46 -11.23 16.69
N TYR A 62 -9.57 -10.54 16.96
CA TYR A 62 -10.24 -10.61 18.25
C TYR A 62 -10.81 -12.01 18.55
N TYR A 63 -11.40 -12.66 17.55
CA TYR A 63 -11.90 -14.03 17.68
C TYR A 63 -10.78 -15.00 18.01
N GLN A 64 -9.65 -14.89 17.31
CA GLN A 64 -8.47 -15.70 17.60
C GLN A 64 -7.94 -15.46 19.01
N SER A 65 -7.89 -14.20 19.45
CA SER A 65 -7.44 -13.84 20.81
C SER A 65 -8.34 -14.42 21.90
N THR A 66 -9.66 -14.46 21.67
CA THR A 66 -10.64 -14.90 22.68
C THR A 66 -10.88 -16.41 22.69
N THR A 67 -10.89 -17.06 21.53
CA THR A 67 -11.22 -18.49 21.39
C THR A 67 -9.99 -19.38 21.18
N GLY A 68 -8.86 -18.80 20.77
CA GLY A 68 -7.66 -19.52 20.33
C GLY A 68 -7.74 -20.06 18.90
N ILE A 69 -8.88 -19.94 18.22
CA ILE A 69 -9.09 -20.47 16.86
C ILE A 69 -8.72 -19.39 15.83
N ALA A 70 -7.73 -19.67 14.99
CA ALA A 70 -7.28 -18.75 13.95
C ALA A 70 -8.11 -18.95 12.67
N ILE A 71 -9.00 -18.00 12.37
CA ILE A 71 -9.80 -18.01 11.13
C ILE A 71 -8.99 -17.34 10.00
N PRO A 72 -8.61 -18.06 8.93
CA PRO A 72 -7.90 -17.47 7.81
C PRO A 72 -8.87 -16.60 6.99
N LEU A 73 -8.47 -15.36 6.70
CA LEU A 73 -9.28 -14.40 5.94
C LEU A 73 -9.72 -14.97 4.58
N ILE A 74 -8.80 -15.61 3.88
CA ILE A 74 -9.06 -16.19 2.54
C ILE A 74 -10.10 -17.31 2.63
N GLY A 75 -9.97 -18.19 3.63
CA GLY A 75 -10.91 -19.28 3.87
C GLY A 75 -12.30 -18.76 4.24
N TYR A 76 -12.37 -17.76 5.12
CA TYR A 76 -13.63 -17.13 5.48
C TYR A 76 -14.29 -16.42 4.29
N LYS A 77 -13.53 -15.68 3.48
CA LYS A 77 -14.07 -15.06 2.25
C LYS A 77 -14.60 -16.13 1.30
N ARG A 78 -13.87 -17.22 1.07
CA ARG A 78 -14.34 -18.35 0.24
C ARG A 78 -15.63 -18.96 0.79
N TRP A 79 -15.70 -19.20 2.09
CA TRP A 79 -16.90 -19.67 2.77
C TRP A 79 -18.07 -18.69 2.59
N LEU A 80 -17.86 -17.37 2.69
CA LEU A 80 -18.93 -16.38 2.44
C LEU A 80 -19.50 -16.45 1.02
N ARG A 81 -18.71 -16.82 0.00
CA ARG A 81 -19.18 -16.93 -1.41
C ARG A 81 -20.00 -18.17 -1.68
N ALA A 82 -19.69 -19.27 -0.97
CA ALA A 82 -20.45 -20.50 -1.07
C ALA A 82 -21.86 -20.35 -0.43
N GLN A 83 -22.06 -19.28 0.36
CA GLN A 83 -23.22 -19.10 1.21
C GLN A 83 -24.26 -18.26 0.46
N SER A 84 -25.55 -18.59 0.62
CA SER A 84 -26.61 -17.81 -0.03
C SER A 84 -26.66 -16.38 0.52
N TYR A 85 -26.75 -15.39 -0.38
CA TYR A 85 -26.83 -13.95 -0.05
C TYR A 85 -27.88 -13.63 1.03
N GLU A 86 -28.95 -14.41 1.11
CA GLU A 86 -30.04 -14.24 2.06
C GLU A 86 -29.67 -14.56 3.52
N ARG A 87 -28.59 -15.33 3.75
CA ARG A 87 -28.09 -15.63 5.09
C ARG A 87 -26.97 -14.71 5.56
N VAL A 88 -26.35 -13.95 4.68
CA VAL A 88 -25.13 -13.25 5.03
C VAL A 88 -25.44 -11.82 5.49
N LYS A 89 -25.36 -11.62 6.80
CA LYS A 89 -25.44 -10.29 7.39
C LYS A 89 -24.04 -9.67 7.34
N PRO A 90 -23.82 -8.55 6.62
CA PRO A 90 -22.54 -7.87 6.64
C PRO A 90 -22.38 -7.17 7.99
N TRP A 91 -21.90 -7.94 8.98
CA TRP A 91 -21.65 -7.44 10.32
C TRP A 91 -20.64 -6.28 10.30
N GLU A 92 -19.65 -6.33 9.40
CA GLU A 92 -18.63 -5.30 9.22
C GLU A 92 -19.27 -3.93 8.97
N TRP A 93 -20.16 -3.86 7.98
CA TRP A 93 -20.86 -2.63 7.65
C TRP A 93 -21.82 -2.21 8.76
N THR A 94 -22.51 -3.18 9.38
CA THR A 94 -23.44 -2.92 10.48
C THR A 94 -22.72 -2.32 11.69
N ILE A 95 -21.53 -2.82 12.01
CA ILE A 95 -20.66 -2.29 13.06
C ILE A 95 -20.20 -0.89 12.68
N LEU A 96 -19.76 -0.68 11.44
CA LEU A 96 -19.31 0.63 10.97
C LEU A 96 -20.40 1.70 11.07
N ASP A 97 -21.61 1.38 10.61
CA ASP A 97 -22.77 2.26 10.70
C ASP A 97 -23.10 2.60 12.16
N MET A 98 -23.11 1.61 13.04
CA MET A 98 -23.37 1.79 14.47
C MET A 98 -22.32 2.69 15.12
N LEU A 99 -21.04 2.52 14.81
CA LEU A 99 -19.97 3.38 15.33
C LEU A 99 -20.10 4.81 14.80
N CYS A 100 -20.41 4.98 13.50
CA CYS A 100 -20.63 6.29 12.89
C CYS A 100 -21.84 7.00 13.52
N GLN A 101 -22.94 6.29 13.74
CA GLN A 101 -24.13 6.83 14.38
C GLN A 101 -23.83 7.31 15.80
N LYS A 102 -23.13 6.50 16.62
CA LYS A 102 -22.73 6.91 17.97
C LYS A 102 -21.84 8.16 17.98
N ARG A 103 -20.93 8.27 17.01
CA ARG A 103 -20.12 9.48 16.81
C ARG A 103 -21.02 10.67 16.49
N ASP A 104 -21.89 10.55 15.51
CA ASP A 104 -22.78 11.61 15.04
C ASP A 104 -23.68 12.11 16.18
N GLU A 105 -24.27 11.19 16.96
CA GLU A 105 -25.05 11.50 18.17
C GLU A 105 -24.21 12.23 19.23
N SER A 106 -22.96 11.82 19.42
CA SER A 106 -22.04 12.44 20.38
C SER A 106 -21.64 13.86 19.94
N LEU A 107 -21.47 14.08 18.63
CA LEU A 107 -21.20 15.40 18.06
C LEU A 107 -22.43 16.31 18.13
N ALA A 108 -23.61 15.80 17.80
CA ALA A 108 -24.87 16.54 17.89
C ALA A 108 -25.14 17.02 19.33
N LYS A 109 -24.88 16.18 20.34
CA LYS A 109 -24.98 16.57 21.76
C LYS A 109 -23.99 17.69 22.16
N ARG A 110 -22.82 17.74 21.54
CA ARG A 110 -21.75 18.72 21.88
C ARG A 110 -21.88 20.04 21.13
N PHE A 111 -22.32 20.00 19.88
CA PHE A 111 -22.28 21.15 18.97
C PHE A 111 -23.66 21.63 18.49
N GLY A 112 -24.74 20.95 18.85
CA GLY A 112 -26.10 21.26 18.43
C GLY A 112 -26.39 20.83 16.98
N ASN A 113 -27.67 20.57 16.67
CA ASN A 113 -28.10 20.15 15.34
C ASN A 113 -28.01 21.31 14.34
N ARG A 114 -26.94 21.33 13.54
CA ARG A 114 -26.82 22.18 12.35
C ARG A 114 -26.47 21.31 11.15
N ALA A 115 -27.43 20.50 10.70
CA ALA A 115 -27.28 19.72 9.49
C ALA A 115 -28.26 20.24 8.44
N ASP A 116 -27.73 20.84 7.39
CA ASP A 116 -28.49 21.15 6.18
C ASP A 116 -28.94 19.81 5.56
N SER A 117 -30.26 19.61 5.45
CA SER A 117 -30.87 18.32 5.13
C SER A 117 -30.43 17.72 3.79
N GLN A 118 -29.91 18.54 2.88
CA GLN A 118 -29.52 18.11 1.53
C GLN A 118 -28.14 17.44 1.49
N VAL A 119 -27.19 17.91 2.32
CA VAL A 119 -25.84 17.32 2.44
C VAL A 119 -25.94 15.95 3.11
N ALA A 120 -26.77 15.83 4.15
CA ALA A 120 -27.00 14.57 4.84
C ALA A 120 -27.56 13.47 3.90
N VAL A 121 -28.47 13.83 3.00
CA VAL A 121 -29.05 12.87 2.03
C VAL A 121 -27.99 12.38 1.04
N GLN A 122 -27.13 13.26 0.52
CA GLN A 122 -26.05 12.86 -0.40
C GLN A 122 -25.02 11.96 0.29
N ASP A 123 -24.66 12.26 1.54
CA ASP A 123 -23.74 11.43 2.32
C ASP A 123 -24.29 10.03 2.57
N THR A 124 -25.61 9.89 2.80
CA THR A 124 -26.23 8.57 2.95
C THR A 124 -26.28 7.78 1.64
N ALA A 125 -26.54 8.45 0.50
CA ALA A 125 -26.56 7.79 -0.80
C ALA A 125 -25.15 7.32 -1.21
N LYS A 126 -24.13 8.15 -0.97
CA LYS A 126 -22.73 7.79 -1.18
C LYS A 126 -22.33 6.61 -0.30
N ALA A 127 -22.67 6.64 1.00
CA ALA A 127 -22.38 5.54 1.91
C ALA A 127 -23.06 4.23 1.46
N GLN A 128 -24.31 4.28 0.97
CA GLN A 128 -24.99 3.11 0.43
C GLN A 128 -24.31 2.58 -0.83
N HIS A 129 -23.86 3.45 -1.73
CA HIS A 129 -23.08 3.04 -2.89
C HIS A 129 -21.75 2.37 -2.49
N GLU A 130 -21.01 2.96 -1.54
CA GLU A 130 -19.77 2.37 -1.02
C GLU A 130 -20.02 1.00 -0.35
N LYS A 131 -21.17 0.85 0.34
CA LYS A 131 -21.62 -0.42 0.90
C LYS A 131 -21.83 -1.47 -0.17
N ASP A 132 -22.57 -1.14 -1.21
CA ASP A 132 -22.93 -2.06 -2.28
C ASP A 132 -21.68 -2.52 -3.04
N VAL A 133 -20.74 -1.59 -3.29
CA VAL A 133 -19.43 -1.89 -3.89
C VAL A 133 -18.62 -2.84 -3.01
N TRP A 134 -18.51 -2.55 -1.71
CA TRP A 134 -17.73 -3.39 -0.79
C TRP A 134 -18.36 -4.78 -0.61
N ILE A 135 -19.68 -4.86 -0.51
CA ILE A 135 -20.43 -6.13 -0.49
C ILE A 135 -20.12 -6.92 -1.76
N HIS A 136 -20.22 -6.30 -2.93
CA HIS A 136 -19.92 -6.95 -4.19
C HIS A 136 -18.48 -7.47 -4.22
N GLU A 137 -17.50 -6.69 -3.76
CA GLU A 137 -16.10 -7.12 -3.67
C GLU A 137 -15.92 -8.31 -2.70
N LEU A 138 -16.63 -8.33 -1.58
CA LEU A 138 -16.54 -9.41 -0.59
C LEU A 138 -17.04 -10.75 -1.17
N TYR A 139 -18.19 -10.75 -1.85
CA TYR A 139 -18.81 -11.97 -2.37
C TYR A 139 -18.33 -12.38 -3.77
N ASN A 140 -17.93 -11.42 -4.61
CA ASN A 140 -17.60 -11.68 -6.01
C ASN A 140 -16.13 -11.39 -6.36
N GLY A 141 -15.33 -10.84 -5.44
CA GLY A 141 -13.94 -10.48 -5.72
C GLY A 141 -13.05 -11.70 -5.95
N ASP A 142 -12.31 -11.72 -7.05
CA ASP A 142 -11.29 -12.73 -7.33
C ASP A 142 -10.11 -12.58 -6.36
N LEU A 143 -10.15 -13.35 -5.28
CA LEU A 143 -8.96 -13.61 -4.49
C LEU A 143 -8.11 -14.60 -5.29
N TYR A 144 -7.03 -14.10 -5.90
CA TYR A 144 -6.04 -14.88 -6.62
C TYR A 144 -5.67 -16.12 -5.78
N ASP A 145 -6.12 -17.29 -6.22
CA ASP A 145 -5.71 -18.59 -5.69
C ASP A 145 -4.46 -18.94 -6.49
N PRO A 146 -3.22 -18.76 -5.98
CA PRO A 146 -2.11 -19.44 -6.61
C PRO A 146 -2.35 -20.92 -6.37
N ALA A 147 -2.89 -21.61 -7.38
CA ALA A 147 -2.88 -23.06 -7.42
C ALA A 147 -1.49 -23.54 -6.98
N PRO A 148 -1.38 -24.62 -6.20
CA PRO A 148 -0.08 -25.10 -5.74
C PRO A 148 0.74 -25.43 -6.99
N HIS A 149 1.72 -24.57 -7.31
CA HIS A 149 2.65 -24.82 -8.40
C HIS A 149 3.44 -26.06 -8.02
N GLU A 150 2.96 -27.17 -8.55
CA GLU A 150 3.55 -28.48 -8.55
C GLU A 150 4.98 -28.37 -9.07
N ILE A 151 5.93 -28.47 -8.14
CA ILE A 151 7.33 -28.72 -8.43
C ILE A 151 7.39 -30.15 -8.95
N GLN A 152 7.21 -30.34 -10.26
CA GLN A 152 7.60 -31.58 -10.92
C GLN A 152 8.55 -31.30 -12.08
N ALA A 153 9.59 -32.13 -12.09
CA ALA A 153 10.87 -31.92 -12.69
C ALA A 153 10.89 -32.18 -14.21
N LYS A 154 11.83 -31.46 -14.84
CA LYS A 154 12.62 -31.76 -16.05
C LYS A 154 12.54 -33.20 -16.58
N GLU A 155 12.40 -33.37 -17.90
CA GLU A 155 13.43 -33.96 -18.77
C GLU A 155 13.05 -34.00 -20.28
N LYS A 156 13.92 -33.39 -21.11
CA LYS A 156 14.45 -33.79 -22.45
C LYS A 156 13.46 -34.01 -23.62
N MET A 157 13.78 -33.69 -24.88
CA MET A 157 15.06 -33.85 -25.59
C MET A 157 15.01 -33.12 -26.97
N ASP A 158 16.14 -32.54 -27.38
CA ASP A 158 16.75 -32.36 -28.73
C ASP A 158 15.85 -32.16 -29.97
N GLY A 159 16.09 -31.28 -30.96
CA GLY A 159 17.24 -30.48 -31.38
C GLY A 159 17.14 -30.25 -32.92
N ASN A 160 17.72 -29.13 -33.41
CA ASN A 160 17.88 -28.70 -34.82
C ASN A 160 16.63 -28.15 -35.54
N ASP A 161 16.65 -27.14 -36.43
CA ASP A 161 17.69 -26.56 -37.30
C ASP A 161 17.24 -25.14 -37.74
N ALA A 162 18.17 -24.32 -38.24
CA ALA A 162 18.03 -22.91 -38.56
C ALA A 162 17.12 -22.60 -39.77
N LEU A 163 16.39 -21.47 -39.74
CA LEU A 163 16.34 -20.43 -40.79
C LEU A 163 15.30 -19.35 -40.48
N GLN A 164 15.64 -18.13 -40.88
CA GLN A 164 14.93 -16.87 -40.71
C GLN A 164 13.51 -16.90 -41.29
N SER A 165 12.52 -16.45 -40.51
CA SER A 165 11.36 -15.65 -40.96
C SER A 165 10.48 -15.26 -39.76
N GLU A 166 9.82 -14.12 -39.89
CA GLU A 166 8.99 -13.37 -38.93
C GLU A 166 8.18 -14.17 -37.90
N PRO A 167 7.97 -13.67 -36.66
CA PRO A 167 6.86 -14.13 -35.85
C PRO A 167 5.71 -13.12 -35.90
N GLU A 168 4.64 -13.55 -36.56
CA GLU A 168 3.28 -13.12 -36.23
C GLU A 168 3.05 -13.25 -34.72
N HIS A 169 2.47 -12.21 -34.11
CA HIS A 169 2.29 -12.14 -32.66
C HIS A 169 1.06 -12.94 -32.25
N ASP A 170 1.31 -14.16 -31.77
CA ASP A 170 0.34 -15.10 -31.19
C ASP A 170 -0.37 -14.48 -29.96
N PRO A 171 -1.72 -14.41 -29.89
CA PRO A 171 -2.44 -13.68 -28.84
C PRO A 171 -2.59 -14.49 -27.54
N SER A 172 -1.50 -14.99 -26.97
CA SER A 172 -1.52 -15.79 -25.73
C SER A 172 -0.56 -15.33 -24.62
N MET A 173 -0.23 -14.04 -24.56
CA MET A 173 0.31 -13.43 -23.35
C MET A 173 -0.69 -12.40 -22.83
N SER A 174 -1.48 -12.82 -21.83
CA SER A 174 -2.41 -11.93 -21.12
C SER A 174 -1.66 -10.72 -20.58
N ALA A 175 -1.89 -9.55 -21.19
CA ALA A 175 -1.30 -8.31 -20.73
C ALA A 175 -1.77 -8.02 -19.29
N PRO A 176 -0.88 -7.57 -18.38
CA PRO A 176 -1.26 -7.22 -17.02
C PRO A 176 -2.41 -6.19 -16.95
N SER A 177 -3.23 -6.22 -15.90
CA SER A 177 -4.42 -5.37 -15.75
C SER A 177 -4.15 -3.85 -15.82
N TRP A 178 -2.93 -3.42 -15.50
CA TRP A 178 -2.52 -2.02 -15.64
C TRP A 178 -2.28 -1.61 -17.11
N GLN A 179 -1.99 -2.55 -17.99
CA GLN A 179 -1.76 -2.31 -19.41
C GLN A 179 -3.07 -2.35 -20.22
N THR A 180 -4.11 -3.02 -19.71
CA THR A 180 -5.48 -2.96 -20.25
C THR A 180 -6.23 -1.71 -19.80
N ALA A 181 -5.87 -1.11 -18.67
CA ALA A 181 -6.42 0.16 -18.22
C ALA A 181 -5.85 1.39 -18.96
N ALA A 182 -4.81 1.22 -19.79
CA ALA A 182 -4.25 2.31 -20.58
C ALA A 182 -5.22 2.69 -21.72
N PRO A 183 -5.62 3.97 -21.87
CA PRO A 183 -6.46 4.40 -22.99
C PRO A 183 -5.69 4.22 -24.31
N LYS A 184 -6.10 3.23 -25.13
CA LYS A 184 -5.45 2.90 -26.41
C LYS A 184 -5.93 3.75 -27.60
N GLY A 185 -6.71 4.78 -27.35
CA GLY A 185 -7.25 5.66 -28.39
C GLY A 185 -7.29 7.10 -27.91
N GLU A 186 -6.76 7.99 -28.75
CA GLU A 186 -6.92 9.46 -28.71
C GLU A 186 -6.01 10.26 -27.77
N LEU A 187 -4.71 10.24 -28.06
CA LEU A 187 -3.81 11.39 -27.81
C LEU A 187 -3.24 11.97 -29.12
N TYR A 188 -3.96 11.82 -30.23
CA TYR A 188 -3.59 12.50 -31.48
C TYR A 188 -4.29 13.86 -31.53
N VAL A 189 -3.56 14.92 -31.19
CA VAL A 189 -3.99 16.29 -31.47
C VAL A 189 -3.76 16.57 -32.95
N ASP A 190 -4.84 16.77 -33.69
CA ASP A 190 -4.78 17.07 -35.11
C ASP A 190 -4.18 18.48 -35.31
N ARG A 191 -2.95 18.53 -35.84
CA ARG A 191 -2.12 19.76 -35.97
C ARG A 191 -2.80 20.90 -36.73
N ARG A 192 -3.87 20.62 -37.49
CA ARG A 192 -4.63 21.62 -38.26
C ARG A 192 -5.64 22.39 -37.41
N SER A 193 -6.14 21.84 -36.31
CA SER A 193 -7.10 22.50 -35.42
C SER A 193 -6.45 23.63 -34.60
N SER A 194 -5.14 23.54 -34.39
CA SER A 194 -4.31 24.51 -33.67
C SER A 194 -3.66 25.58 -34.56
N ALA A 195 -3.97 25.61 -35.86
CA ALA A 195 -3.30 26.48 -36.84
C ALA A 195 -4.02 27.81 -37.11
N ASN A 196 -5.00 28.22 -36.30
CA ASN A 196 -5.75 29.47 -36.49
C ASN A 196 -5.56 30.50 -35.37
N GLU A 197 -4.33 30.64 -34.84
CA GLU A 197 -3.88 31.87 -34.17
C GLU A 197 -2.40 32.12 -34.50
N GLU A 198 -2.06 33.40 -34.68
CA GLU A 198 -1.01 33.88 -35.56
C GLU A 198 0.35 34.15 -34.88
N SER A 199 1.42 33.85 -35.63
CA SER A 199 2.81 34.37 -35.60
C SER A 199 3.70 34.21 -34.35
N GLY A 200 4.76 33.41 -34.50
CA GLY A 200 6.00 33.55 -33.74
C GLY A 200 6.98 32.40 -33.92
N LYS A 201 8.15 32.66 -34.54
CA LYS A 201 9.17 31.70 -34.99
C LYS A 201 9.67 30.70 -33.93
N GLY A 202 9.83 29.44 -34.33
CA GLY A 202 10.69 28.46 -33.65
C GLY A 202 10.58 27.06 -34.26
N GLN A 203 11.65 26.59 -34.90
CA GLN A 203 11.76 25.26 -35.50
C GLN A 203 11.89 24.18 -34.43
N THR A 204 10.90 23.30 -34.36
CA THR A 204 10.91 21.83 -34.09
C THR A 204 9.46 21.47 -33.78
N GLY A 205 8.99 20.30 -34.20
CA GLY A 205 7.55 19.95 -34.25
C GLY A 205 6.85 19.70 -32.90
N ASP A 206 7.16 20.50 -31.88
CA ASP A 206 6.60 20.39 -30.54
C ASP A 206 5.42 21.36 -30.34
N ALA A 207 4.49 21.00 -29.46
CA ALA A 207 3.32 21.81 -29.16
C ALA A 207 3.73 23.19 -28.59
N PRO A 208 2.94 24.26 -28.83
CA PRO A 208 3.24 25.58 -28.29
C PRO A 208 3.36 25.50 -26.76
N TYR A 209 4.53 25.92 -26.27
CA TYR A 209 4.86 25.82 -24.85
C TYR A 209 3.89 26.71 -24.04
N PRO A 210 3.23 26.20 -22.98
CA PRO A 210 2.32 27.00 -22.17
C PRO A 210 3.00 28.25 -21.58
N VAL A 211 2.27 29.38 -21.61
CA VAL A 211 2.73 30.72 -21.19
C VAL A 211 3.37 30.73 -19.78
N ARG A 212 2.83 29.91 -18.87
CA ARG A 212 3.34 29.78 -17.49
C ARG A 212 4.79 29.33 -17.43
N PHE A 213 5.23 28.49 -18.37
CA PHE A 213 6.59 27.99 -18.33
C PHE A 213 7.56 28.85 -19.13
N ALA A 214 7.10 29.60 -20.13
CA ALA A 214 7.91 30.68 -20.69
C ALA A 214 8.32 31.68 -19.58
N GLN A 215 7.39 32.01 -18.68
CA GLN A 215 7.67 32.83 -17.48
C GLN A 215 8.66 32.15 -16.52
N ILE A 216 8.59 30.82 -16.37
CA ILE A 216 9.53 30.05 -15.54
C ILE A 216 10.93 30.03 -16.17
N ILE A 217 11.06 29.79 -17.48
CA ILE A 217 12.35 29.84 -18.17
C ILE A 217 12.95 31.24 -18.04
N GLU A 218 12.15 32.29 -18.24
CA GLU A 218 12.60 33.67 -18.06
C GLU A 218 13.08 33.91 -16.62
N ALA A 219 12.34 33.44 -15.62
CA ALA A 219 12.75 33.54 -14.21
C ALA A 219 14.07 32.82 -13.95
N ILE A 220 14.26 31.62 -14.50
CA ILE A 220 15.52 30.86 -14.39
C ILE A 220 16.67 31.59 -15.10
N GLN A 221 16.45 32.09 -16.32
CA GLN A 221 17.46 32.79 -17.11
C GLN A 221 17.84 34.15 -16.50
N THR A 222 16.89 34.83 -15.87
CA THR A 222 17.09 36.15 -15.25
C THR A 222 17.50 36.07 -13.77
N GLY A 223 17.56 34.85 -13.20
CA GLY A 223 17.86 34.62 -11.78
C GLY A 223 16.77 35.13 -10.83
N LYS A 224 15.55 35.34 -11.32
CA LYS A 224 14.41 35.72 -10.47
C LYS A 224 13.89 34.48 -9.73
N PRO A 225 13.50 34.61 -8.45
CA PRO A 225 12.90 33.51 -7.71
C PRO A 225 11.61 33.06 -8.39
N VAL A 226 11.51 31.76 -8.67
CA VAL A 226 10.34 31.17 -9.32
C VAL A 226 9.17 31.18 -8.34
N GLU A 227 7.99 31.61 -8.82
CA GLU A 227 6.77 31.64 -8.00
C GLU A 227 6.51 30.27 -7.35
N GLY A 228 6.39 30.26 -6.02
CA GLY A 228 6.10 29.06 -5.22
C GLY A 228 7.31 28.24 -4.80
N ILE A 229 8.53 28.55 -5.28
CA ILE A 229 9.75 27.88 -4.84
C ILE A 229 10.43 28.76 -3.78
N GLN A 230 10.57 28.23 -2.56
CA GLN A 230 11.35 28.86 -1.50
C GLN A 230 12.78 28.33 -1.55
N GLU A 231 13.75 29.23 -1.37
CA GLU A 231 15.16 28.86 -1.26
C GLU A 231 15.38 28.08 0.04
N ILE A 232 15.75 26.80 -0.11
CA ILE A 232 16.11 25.96 1.03
C ILE A 232 17.59 26.23 1.30
N PRO A 233 17.97 26.77 2.47
CA PRO A 233 19.38 26.91 2.82
C PRO A 233 20.03 25.52 2.84
N ASP A 234 21.26 25.42 2.31
CA ASP A 234 22.07 24.19 2.32
C ASP A 234 22.36 23.65 3.73
N THR A 235 21.97 24.39 4.75
CA THR A 235 22.09 24.02 6.15
C THR A 235 20.72 23.79 6.78
N VAL A 236 20.55 22.61 7.35
CA VAL A 236 19.37 22.30 8.17
C VAL A 236 19.41 23.23 9.40
N ALA A 237 18.44 24.13 9.52
CA ALA A 237 18.21 24.91 10.73
C ALA A 237 17.80 23.95 11.89
N ARG A 238 18.79 23.31 12.52
CA ARG A 238 18.58 22.44 13.67
C ARG A 238 18.37 23.32 14.89
N ASN A 239 17.26 23.12 15.59
CA ASN A 239 17.06 23.73 16.90
C ASN A 239 18.24 23.33 17.82
N PRO A 240 18.87 24.28 18.53
CA PRO A 240 20.05 24.02 19.36
C PRO A 240 19.78 23.04 20.52
N ASP A 241 18.52 22.84 20.90
CA ASP A 241 18.11 21.93 21.98
C ASP A 241 17.89 20.48 21.54
N THR A 242 17.89 20.21 20.23
CA THR A 242 17.66 18.86 19.69
C THR A 242 18.98 18.15 19.44
N ARG A 243 19.29 17.16 20.28
CA ARG A 243 20.42 16.25 20.05
C ARG A 243 20.07 15.30 18.88
N PRO A 244 20.82 15.31 17.77
CA PRO A 244 20.47 14.56 16.57
C PRO A 244 20.68 13.05 16.71
N PHE A 245 21.43 12.62 17.72
CA PHE A 245 21.69 11.22 18.02
C PHE A 245 21.18 10.91 19.41
N GLY A 246 20.30 9.91 19.51
CA GLY A 246 19.90 9.34 20.80
C GLY A 246 21.09 8.68 21.48
N THR A 247 21.13 8.68 22.81
CA THR A 247 22.18 8.03 23.62
C THR A 247 22.08 6.49 23.61
N MET A 248 21.15 5.91 22.85
CA MET A 248 20.93 4.47 22.78
C MET A 248 21.75 3.87 21.64
N THR A 249 22.40 2.74 21.91
CA THR A 249 23.06 1.93 20.88
C THR A 249 22.01 1.46 19.87
N ALA A 250 22.24 1.73 18.58
CA ALA A 250 21.33 1.29 17.52
C ALA A 250 21.15 -0.24 17.57
N PRO A 251 19.92 -0.74 17.46
CA PRO A 251 19.67 -2.17 17.45
C PRO A 251 20.40 -2.81 16.27
N LYS A 252 21.08 -3.93 16.55
CA LYS A 252 21.86 -4.66 15.55
C LYS A 252 20.95 -5.15 14.45
N LYS A 253 21.42 -4.98 13.21
CA LYS A 253 20.71 -5.50 12.05
C LYS A 253 20.67 -7.04 12.13
N PRO A 254 19.58 -7.68 11.70
CA PRO A 254 19.40 -9.13 11.87
C PRO A 254 20.44 -10.00 11.12
N TRP A 255 21.24 -9.41 10.23
CA TRP A 255 22.36 -10.08 9.56
C TRP A 255 23.72 -9.94 10.29
N GLU A 256 23.80 -9.21 11.40
CA GLU A 256 24.99 -9.14 12.25
C GLU A 256 25.12 -10.42 13.08
N LYS A 257 25.81 -11.43 12.55
CA LYS A 257 26.12 -12.69 13.23
C LYS A 257 26.92 -12.42 14.53
N ASN A 258 26.45 -12.96 15.66
CA ASN A 258 27.07 -12.79 16.97
C ASN A 258 28.48 -13.40 17.03
N VAL A 259 29.53 -12.58 17.01
CA VAL A 259 30.83 -12.95 17.55
C VAL A 259 30.79 -12.63 19.05
N LYS A 260 30.70 -13.65 19.90
CA LYS A 260 30.71 -13.49 21.36
C LYS A 260 32.14 -13.27 21.87
N ALA A 261 32.32 -12.15 22.57
CA ALA A 261 33.15 -11.94 23.76
C ALA A 261 34.39 -12.83 23.95
N ALA A 262 35.55 -12.33 23.51
CA ALA A 262 36.82 -12.53 24.20
C ALA A 262 37.24 -11.18 24.82
N GLU A 263 36.99 -11.09 26.12
CA GLU A 263 37.71 -10.38 27.18
C GLU A 263 38.82 -9.35 26.80
N LYS A 264 38.47 -8.07 27.02
CA LYS A 264 39.14 -7.07 27.87
C LYS A 264 40.61 -6.66 27.58
N LEU A 265 40.75 -5.34 27.40
CA LEU A 265 41.86 -4.40 27.68
C LEU A 265 42.65 -3.81 26.49
N GLU A 266 42.53 -2.48 26.43
CA GLU A 266 43.45 -1.45 25.89
C GLU A 266 43.26 -1.01 24.43
N GLU A 267 42.64 0.16 24.27
CA GLU A 267 43.10 1.15 23.29
C GLU A 267 44.26 1.96 23.91
N PRO A 268 45.18 2.58 23.15
CA PRO A 268 45.03 2.97 21.73
C PRO A 268 46.23 2.59 20.84
N GLY A 269 45.95 2.25 19.58
CA GLY A 269 46.98 1.95 18.59
C GLY A 269 46.54 2.35 17.18
N TYR A 270 46.38 3.65 16.93
CA TYR A 270 46.44 4.21 15.59
C TYR A 270 47.86 4.03 15.04
N ALA A 271 48.15 2.87 14.46
CA ALA A 271 49.21 2.66 13.48
C ALA A 271 49.07 1.25 12.91
N VAL A 272 49.41 1.08 11.64
CA VAL A 272 49.50 -0.21 10.93
C VAL A 272 48.19 -0.69 10.29
N ILE A 273 47.58 0.11 9.43
CA ILE A 273 47.11 -0.39 8.11
C ILE A 273 47.28 0.74 7.07
N GLU A 274 48.52 1.05 6.72
CA GLU A 274 48.83 1.75 5.47
C GLU A 274 50.28 1.43 5.07
N LYS A 275 50.52 0.23 4.54
CA LYS A 275 51.84 -0.16 4.01
C LYS A 275 51.83 -1.04 2.76
N ASP A 276 50.71 -1.20 2.06
CA ASP A 276 50.69 -1.88 0.76
C ASP A 276 49.73 -1.18 -0.21
N PHE A 277 49.92 0.13 -0.41
CA PHE A 277 49.50 0.78 -1.65
C PHE A 277 50.75 0.93 -2.53
N PRO A 278 50.78 0.35 -3.74
CA PRO A 278 51.89 0.47 -4.66
C PRO A 278 52.19 1.95 -5.00
N ASP A 279 53.48 2.31 -4.93
CA ASP A 279 54.02 3.60 -5.34
C ASP A 279 54.14 3.61 -6.87
N ASP A 280 53.14 4.21 -7.52
CA ASP A 280 53.12 4.40 -8.98
C ASP A 280 54.10 5.53 -9.35
N GLY A 281 55.38 5.19 -9.38
CA GLY A 281 56.44 6.07 -9.83
C GLY A 281 56.19 6.56 -11.27
N LYS A 282 55.84 7.84 -11.40
CA LYS A 282 56.12 8.67 -12.58
C LYS A 282 56.52 10.08 -12.15
N SER A 283 57.82 10.26 -12.00
CA SER A 283 58.48 11.54 -12.23
C SER A 283 58.62 11.75 -13.72
N ASP A 284 57.94 12.74 -14.29
CA ASP A 284 58.37 13.38 -15.53
C ASP A 284 58.37 14.89 -15.30
N THR A 285 59.59 15.38 -15.11
CA THR A 285 60.01 16.78 -15.17
C THR A 285 59.71 17.37 -16.54
N TYR A 286 59.05 18.54 -16.58
CA TYR A 286 59.09 19.44 -17.73
C TYR A 286 60.08 20.58 -17.41
N ASP A 287 61.10 20.67 -18.25
CA ASP A 287 61.97 21.84 -18.47
C ASP A 287 61.21 22.87 -19.32
#